data_AF-A0A1H5GQP4-F1
#
_entry.id   AF-A0A1H5GQP4-F1
#
_cell.length_a   1.000
_cell.length_b   1.000
_cell.length_c   1.000
_cell.angle_alpha   90.00
_cell.angle_beta   90.00
_cell.angle_gamma   90.00
#
_symmetry.space_group_name_H-M   'P 1'
#
loop_
_entity.id
_entity.type
_entity.pdbx_description
1 polymer ?
#
loop_
_entity_poly.entity_id
_entity_poly.type
_entity_poly.pdbx_seq_one_letter_code
_entity_poly.pdbx_strand_id
1 'polypeptide(L)'
;MGKSGIGFSRNKHWSSRVAVALTGAVVSGTALVGAAQAAPLFPGGPEIPALPALPGLPGAPQLPLPEPAPAPANFSAPSLNPGAGEVVGVAQPVIIRFNEAIGDRAAAERAIKVTTSQPVEGGFYWINDSQVRWKPTEFWPANTEVTVDAGDSHSTFTIGDAFVATADDNTKQITVTRNGEVVKTMPTSMGKTDHETPNGTYIIGDKFRDMYMDSSTYGVPVDSAEGYRTYVEYATRMSYSGIFVHAAPWSVDAQGNTDVSHGCLNVSTEDAKWFYENSKKGDAVVVQNTAGGVLNGSDGLGDWNR
;
A
#
# COMPACT_ATOMS: atom_id res chain seq x y z
N MET A 1 -13.22 -29.93 66.66
CA MET A 1 -11.84 -30.45 66.56
C MET A 1 -10.98 -29.39 65.91
N GLY A 2 -10.18 -28.66 66.69
CA GLY A 2 -8.71 -28.83 66.69
C GLY A 2 -8.08 -27.75 65.80
N LYS A 3 -7.79 -26.56 66.34
CA LYS A 3 -6.45 -26.12 66.78
C LYS A 3 -5.53 -25.77 65.58
N SER A 4 -5.37 -24.48 65.28
CA SER A 4 -4.24 -23.60 65.72
C SER A 4 -2.94 -23.91 64.95
N GLY A 5 -2.20 -22.98 64.36
CA GLY A 5 -2.13 -21.53 64.41
C GLY A 5 -0.69 -21.12 64.04
N ILE A 6 -0.45 -19.81 63.81
CA ILE A 6 0.78 -19.05 64.12
C ILE A 6 2.10 -19.55 63.44
N GLY A 7 2.92 -18.77 62.75
CA GLY A 7 3.10 -17.34 62.56
C GLY A 7 4.54 -17.05 62.08
N PHE A 8 4.83 -15.76 61.88
CA PHE A 8 6.14 -15.09 61.89
C PHE A 8 7.18 -15.27 60.75
N SER A 9 7.30 -14.18 59.98
CA SER A 9 8.50 -13.42 59.58
C SER A 9 9.90 -13.99 59.92
N ARG A 10 10.80 -13.96 58.93
CA ARG A 10 12.17 -13.42 59.10
C ARG A 10 12.92 -13.20 57.77
N ASN A 11 13.53 -12.00 57.68
CA ASN A 11 14.55 -11.58 56.73
C ASN A 11 15.76 -12.54 56.68
N LYS A 12 16.40 -12.65 55.51
CA LYS A 12 17.87 -12.70 55.44
C LYS A 12 18.42 -12.25 54.09
N HIS A 13 19.18 -11.16 54.14
CA HIS A 13 20.12 -10.73 53.11
C HIS A 13 21.16 -11.81 52.85
N TRP A 14 21.56 -11.98 51.59
CA TRP A 14 22.92 -12.42 51.26
C TRP A 14 23.51 -11.57 50.15
N SER A 15 24.42 -10.70 50.57
CA SER A 15 25.48 -10.09 49.77
C SER A 15 26.61 -11.11 49.56
N SER A 16 27.17 -11.22 48.34
CA SER A 16 28.61 -10.95 48.08
C SER A 16 29.17 -11.60 46.81
N ARG A 17 29.92 -10.75 46.08
CA ARG A 17 31.22 -10.98 45.40
C ARG A 17 31.20 -11.71 44.04
N VAL A 18 31.43 -10.96 42.96
CA VAL A 18 32.73 -10.60 42.33
C VAL A 18 33.34 -11.76 41.52
N ALA A 19 33.36 -11.58 40.20
CA ALA A 19 34.40 -12.09 39.32
C ALA A 19 34.58 -11.09 38.16
N VAL A 20 35.61 -10.25 38.29
CA VAL A 20 36.20 -9.53 37.16
C VAL A 20 37.14 -10.52 36.47
N ALA A 21 36.85 -10.85 35.22
CA ALA A 21 37.79 -11.54 34.34
C ALA A 21 38.16 -10.58 33.21
N LEU A 22 39.32 -9.95 33.36
CA LEU A 22 40.04 -9.28 32.28
C LEU A 22 40.67 -10.36 31.39
N THR A 23 40.14 -10.55 30.18
CA THR A 23 40.85 -11.21 29.09
C THR A 23 41.10 -10.19 27.99
N GLY A 24 42.31 -9.64 28.00
CA GLY A 24 42.85 -8.87 26.88
C GLY A 24 43.09 -9.80 25.70
N ALA A 25 42.36 -9.58 24.60
CA ALA A 25 42.70 -10.16 23.31
C ALA A 25 43.67 -9.22 22.59
N VAL A 26 44.88 -9.73 22.36
CA VAL A 26 45.92 -9.10 21.55
C VAL A 26 45.42 -9.04 20.12
N VAL A 27 45.24 -7.81 19.59
CA VAL A 27 45.01 -7.58 18.16
C VAL A 27 46.34 -7.77 17.45
N SER A 28 46.55 -8.95 16.87
CA SER A 28 47.61 -9.16 15.87
C SER A 28 47.20 -8.41 14.59
N GLY A 29 47.68 -7.18 14.46
CA GLY A 29 47.53 -6.41 13.23
C GLY A 29 48.40 -6.97 12.11
N THR A 30 47.82 -7.75 11.21
CA THR A 30 48.37 -7.96 9.88
C THR A 30 47.95 -6.79 8.99
N ALA A 31 48.82 -5.81 8.84
CA ALA A 31 48.69 -4.77 7.82
C ALA A 31 48.91 -5.41 6.45
N LEU A 32 47.84 -5.78 5.76
CA LEU A 32 47.86 -6.02 4.31
C LEU A 32 47.79 -4.66 3.64
N VAL A 33 48.95 -4.19 3.17
CA VAL A 33 49.05 -3.00 2.31
C VAL A 33 48.42 -3.37 0.96
N GLY A 34 47.13 -3.04 0.80
CA GLY A 34 46.51 -3.01 -0.51
C GLY A 34 47.14 -1.90 -1.34
N ALA A 35 47.38 -2.16 -2.64
CA ALA A 35 47.77 -1.12 -3.58
C ALA A 35 46.59 -0.17 -3.83
N ALA A 36 46.33 0.70 -2.86
CA ALA A 36 45.51 1.87 -3.06
C ALA A 36 46.37 2.88 -3.82
N GLN A 37 45.86 3.43 -4.92
CA GLN A 37 46.35 4.70 -5.44
C GLN A 37 46.11 5.75 -4.35
N ALA A 38 47.13 5.95 -3.52
CA ALA A 38 47.14 7.00 -2.54
C ALA A 38 47.21 8.33 -3.29
N ALA A 39 46.17 9.16 -3.14
CA ALA A 39 46.29 10.57 -3.45
C ALA A 39 47.46 11.14 -2.62
N PRO A 40 48.27 12.06 -3.19
CA PRO A 40 49.44 12.56 -2.52
C PRO A 40 49.04 13.24 -1.20
N LEU A 41 49.67 12.83 -0.11
CA LEU A 41 49.36 13.32 1.24
C LEU A 41 49.74 14.81 1.45
N PHE A 42 50.45 15.44 0.49
CA PHE A 42 50.73 16.88 0.44
C PHE A 42 50.90 17.39 -1.00
N PRO A 43 50.54 18.66 -1.32
CA PRO A 43 50.78 19.23 -2.64
C PRO A 43 52.28 19.46 -2.86
N GLY A 44 52.88 18.81 -3.88
CA GLY A 44 54.22 19.11 -4.40
C GLY A 44 55.36 18.12 -4.07
N GLY A 45 55.08 16.93 -3.54
CA GLY A 45 56.10 15.88 -3.38
C GLY A 45 56.45 15.15 -4.69
N PRO A 46 57.66 14.55 -4.82
CA PRO A 46 58.03 13.81 -6.03
C PRO A 46 57.16 12.55 -6.22
N GLU A 47 56.60 12.37 -7.41
CA GLU A 47 55.85 11.17 -7.77
C GLU A 47 56.76 9.93 -7.74
N ILE A 48 56.40 8.94 -6.92
CA ILE A 48 57.07 7.63 -6.95
C ILE A 48 56.44 6.82 -8.09
N PRO A 49 57.22 6.35 -9.08
CA PRO A 49 56.68 5.56 -10.17
C PRO A 49 56.02 4.27 -9.64
N ALA A 50 54.82 3.98 -10.12
CA ALA A 50 54.19 2.69 -9.86
C ALA A 50 55.06 1.57 -10.45
N LEU A 51 55.33 0.54 -9.64
CA LEU A 51 56.05 -0.64 -10.11
C LEU A 51 55.26 -1.34 -11.22
N PRO A 52 55.90 -1.80 -12.31
CA PRO A 52 55.21 -2.50 -13.37
C PRO A 52 54.60 -3.81 -12.85
N ALA A 53 53.38 -4.11 -13.28
CA ALA A 53 52.70 -5.35 -12.96
C ALA A 53 53.48 -6.55 -13.55
N LEU A 54 53.81 -7.53 -12.70
CA LEU A 54 54.45 -8.77 -13.11
C LEU A 54 53.43 -9.65 -13.87
N PRO A 55 53.72 -10.13 -15.10
CA PRO A 55 52.82 -11.01 -15.83
C PRO A 55 52.70 -12.38 -15.14
N GLY A 56 51.47 -12.85 -14.91
CA GLY A 56 51.20 -14.25 -14.53
C GLY A 56 50.63 -14.50 -13.14
N LEU A 57 50.33 -13.46 -12.35
CA LEU A 57 49.58 -13.61 -11.10
C LEU A 57 48.08 -13.39 -11.37
N PRO A 58 47.18 -14.29 -10.91
CA PRO A 58 45.75 -14.02 -10.95
C PRO A 58 45.46 -12.76 -10.13
N GLY A 59 44.71 -11.83 -10.71
CA GLY A 59 44.30 -10.60 -10.04
C GLY A 59 43.61 -10.93 -8.72
N ALA A 60 43.95 -10.21 -7.65
CA ALA A 60 43.28 -10.37 -6.37
C ALA A 60 41.76 -10.20 -6.57
N PRO A 61 40.91 -11.02 -5.94
CA PRO A 61 39.46 -10.85 -6.03
C PRO A 61 39.11 -9.42 -5.58
N GLN A 62 38.54 -8.62 -6.48
CA GLN A 62 37.95 -7.33 -6.10
C GLN A 62 36.75 -7.64 -5.20
N LEU A 63 36.88 -7.36 -3.91
CA LEU A 63 35.73 -7.31 -3.01
C LEU A 63 34.72 -6.32 -3.59
N PRO A 64 33.41 -6.64 -3.58
CA PRO A 64 32.39 -5.69 -3.95
C PRO A 64 32.59 -4.40 -3.15
N LEU A 65 32.60 -3.25 -3.83
CA LEU A 65 32.61 -1.97 -3.14
C LEU A 65 31.40 -1.93 -2.20
N PRO A 66 31.56 -1.45 -0.95
CA PRO A 66 30.41 -1.23 -0.07
C PRO A 66 29.42 -0.33 -0.80
N GLU A 67 28.16 -0.76 -0.86
CA GLU A 67 27.08 0.04 -1.41
C GLU A 67 27.02 1.38 -0.65
N PRO A 68 26.89 2.53 -1.34
CA PRO A 68 26.80 3.83 -0.67
C PRO A 68 25.67 3.78 0.36
N ALA A 69 25.96 4.25 1.58
CA ALA A 69 24.92 4.37 2.60
C ALA A 69 23.73 5.18 2.05
N PRO A 70 22.48 4.75 2.27
CA PRO A 70 21.32 5.49 1.78
C PRO A 70 21.41 6.93 2.27
N ALA A 71 21.11 7.88 1.37
CA ALA A 71 21.04 9.28 1.77
C ALA A 71 20.02 9.42 2.92
N PRO A 72 20.32 10.19 3.98
CA PRO A 72 19.37 10.39 5.07
C PRO A 72 18.08 10.94 4.50
N ALA A 73 16.94 10.38 4.94
CA ALA A 73 15.63 10.83 4.50
C ALA A 73 15.47 12.32 4.76
N ASN A 74 14.94 13.06 3.78
CA ASN A 74 14.64 14.49 3.92
C ASN A 74 13.28 14.75 4.58
N PHE A 75 12.74 13.75 5.29
CA PHE A 75 11.43 13.78 5.92
C PHE A 75 11.45 13.04 7.26
N SER A 76 10.60 13.46 8.20
CA SER A 76 10.27 12.69 9.41
C SER A 76 9.47 11.44 9.07
N ALA A 77 9.46 10.43 9.96
CA ALA A 77 8.64 9.22 9.88
C ALA A 77 7.23 9.49 9.28
N PRO A 78 6.97 9.06 8.02
CA PRO A 78 5.69 9.25 7.36
C PRO A 78 4.67 8.20 7.81
N SER A 79 3.38 8.45 7.58
CA SER A 79 2.37 7.41 7.72
C SER A 79 2.35 6.51 6.48
N LEU A 80 2.26 5.20 6.70
CA LEU A 80 2.22 4.18 5.65
C LEU A 80 0.83 3.54 5.57
N ASN A 81 0.37 3.29 4.34
CA ASN A 81 -0.82 2.50 4.08
C ASN A 81 -0.56 1.63 2.83
N PRO A 82 -0.75 0.31 2.87
CA PRO A 82 -1.29 -0.51 3.96
C PRO A 82 -0.47 -0.50 5.25
N GLY A 83 -1.15 -0.68 6.39
CA GLY A 83 -0.51 -0.85 7.69
C GLY A 83 0.12 -2.23 7.87
N ALA A 84 0.99 -2.35 8.89
CA ALA A 84 1.69 -3.59 9.17
C ALA A 84 0.71 -4.74 9.49
N GLY A 85 0.90 -5.88 8.82
CA GLY A 85 0.07 -7.08 8.96
C GLY A 85 -1.26 -7.04 8.21
N GLU A 86 -1.58 -5.97 7.46
CA GLU A 86 -2.79 -5.94 6.64
C GLU A 86 -2.73 -6.97 5.50
N VAL A 87 -3.90 -7.52 5.15
CA VAL A 87 -4.10 -8.29 3.92
C VAL A 87 -5.02 -7.49 3.00
N VAL A 88 -4.52 -7.14 1.81
CA VAL A 88 -5.20 -6.23 0.87
C VAL A 88 -5.38 -6.90 -0.50
N GLY A 89 -6.23 -6.32 -1.33
CA GLY A 89 -6.43 -6.80 -2.70
C GLY A 89 -5.33 -6.38 -3.68
N VAL A 90 -5.41 -6.92 -4.89
CA VAL A 90 -4.38 -6.81 -5.93
C VAL A 90 -4.26 -5.43 -6.58
N ALA A 91 -5.19 -4.51 -6.30
CA ALA A 91 -5.17 -3.14 -6.80
C ALA A 91 -4.65 -2.12 -5.76
N GLN A 92 -4.27 -2.54 -4.55
CA GLN A 92 -3.85 -1.63 -3.49
C GLN A 92 -2.50 -0.96 -3.79
N PRO A 93 -2.42 0.38 -3.94
CA PRO A 93 -1.13 1.07 -3.97
C PRO A 93 -0.52 1.14 -2.57
N VAL A 94 0.80 1.25 -2.52
CA VAL A 94 1.51 1.75 -1.34
C VAL A 94 1.30 3.27 -1.29
N ILE A 95 0.84 3.79 -0.17
CA ILE A 95 0.57 5.21 0.06
C ILE A 95 1.45 5.66 1.21
N ILE A 96 2.27 6.67 0.95
CA ILE A 96 3.19 7.27 1.91
C ILE A 96 2.77 8.73 2.08
N ARG A 97 2.32 9.10 3.28
CA ARG A 97 1.92 10.47 3.59
C ARG A 97 2.91 11.08 4.58
N PHE A 98 3.55 12.15 4.15
CA PHE A 98 4.49 12.93 4.94
C PHE A 98 3.76 13.94 5.82
N ASN A 99 4.37 14.30 6.94
CA ASN A 99 3.82 15.30 7.87
C ASN A 99 3.96 16.74 7.34
N GLU A 100 4.88 16.94 6.39
CA GLU A 100 5.20 18.22 5.77
C GLU A 100 5.35 18.07 4.25
N ALA A 101 5.34 19.20 3.54
CA ALA A 101 5.58 19.23 2.11
C ALA A 101 7.03 18.85 1.79
N ILE A 102 7.22 18.01 0.77
CA ILE A 102 8.53 17.52 0.34
C ILE A 102 9.09 18.43 -0.75
N GLY A 103 10.17 19.13 -0.44
CA GLY A 103 10.89 19.98 -1.40
C GLY A 103 11.66 19.17 -2.45
N ASP A 104 12.44 18.16 -2.03
CA ASP A 104 13.19 17.28 -2.93
C ASP A 104 12.53 15.89 -3.00
N ARG A 105 11.66 15.73 -3.99
CA ARG A 105 10.92 14.48 -4.25
C ARG A 105 11.84 13.33 -4.64
N ALA A 106 12.91 13.60 -5.39
CA ALA A 106 13.86 12.57 -5.82
C ALA A 106 14.74 12.07 -4.66
N ALA A 107 15.07 12.93 -3.70
CA ALA A 107 15.69 12.49 -2.45
C ALA A 107 14.73 11.64 -1.61
N ALA A 108 13.45 12.03 -1.54
CA ALA A 108 12.45 11.26 -0.79
C ALA A 108 12.25 9.86 -1.40
N GLU A 109 12.09 9.74 -2.71
CA GLU A 109 11.94 8.45 -3.40
C GLU A 109 13.15 7.53 -3.20
N ARG A 110 14.38 8.05 -3.23
CA ARG A 110 15.59 7.27 -2.94
C ARG A 110 15.69 6.78 -1.49
N ALA A 111 15.01 7.46 -0.57
CA ALA A 111 14.94 7.09 0.84
C ALA A 111 13.77 6.13 1.17
N ILE A 112 12.97 5.76 0.16
CA ILE A 112 11.89 4.79 0.27
C ILE A 112 12.31 3.49 -0.44
N LYS A 113 12.22 2.37 0.26
CA LYS A 113 12.47 1.05 -0.28
C LYS A 113 11.19 0.21 -0.25
N VAL A 114 10.76 -0.25 -1.42
CA VAL A 114 9.69 -1.24 -1.56
C VAL A 114 10.32 -2.57 -1.93
N THR A 115 10.19 -3.56 -1.06
CA THR A 115 10.72 -4.91 -1.24
C THR A 115 9.56 -5.88 -1.39
N THR A 116 9.60 -6.74 -2.39
CA THR A 116 8.51 -7.67 -2.71
C THR A 116 9.04 -9.11 -2.68
N SER A 117 8.24 -10.06 -2.20
CA SER A 117 8.64 -11.49 -2.20
C SER A 117 8.71 -12.10 -3.60
N GLN A 118 8.06 -11.46 -4.58
CA GLN A 118 8.12 -11.80 -6.01
C GLN A 118 8.63 -10.59 -6.79
N PRO A 119 9.45 -10.74 -7.85
CA PRO A 119 9.89 -9.61 -8.66
C PRO A 119 8.72 -8.90 -9.31
N VAL A 120 8.57 -7.61 -9.02
CA VAL A 120 7.49 -6.78 -9.53
C VAL A 120 8.08 -5.42 -9.92
N GLU A 121 7.86 -5.01 -11.17
CA GLU A 121 8.22 -3.67 -11.62
C GLU A 121 7.12 -2.67 -11.21
N GLY A 122 7.53 -1.52 -10.68
CA GLY A 122 6.64 -0.47 -10.25
C GLY A 122 7.36 0.86 -10.10
N GLY A 123 6.60 1.90 -9.81
CA GLY A 123 7.13 3.26 -9.75
C GLY A 123 6.37 4.17 -8.82
N PHE A 124 7.04 5.26 -8.43
CA PHE A 124 6.46 6.32 -7.63
C PHE A 124 5.68 7.31 -8.50
N TYR A 125 4.59 7.83 -7.95
CA TYR A 125 3.89 8.99 -8.49
C TYR A 125 3.34 9.83 -7.33
N TRP A 126 3.37 11.15 -7.51
CA TRP A 126 2.94 12.09 -6.49
C TRP A 126 1.48 12.47 -6.70
N ILE A 127 0.73 12.51 -5.60
CA ILE A 127 -0.65 13.01 -5.57
C ILE A 127 -0.65 14.52 -5.29
N ASN A 128 0.21 14.95 -4.36
CA ASN A 128 0.44 16.35 -3.99
C ASN A 128 1.81 16.47 -3.31
N ASP A 129 2.16 17.62 -2.74
CA ASP A 129 3.47 17.86 -2.15
C ASP A 129 3.79 17.03 -0.89
N SER A 130 2.80 16.41 -0.25
CA SER A 130 2.99 15.61 0.97
C SER A 130 2.52 14.15 0.85
N GLN A 131 2.17 13.69 -0.36
CA GLN A 131 1.75 12.31 -0.58
C GLN A 131 2.34 11.76 -1.89
N VAL A 132 3.15 10.72 -1.73
CA VAL A 132 3.62 9.86 -2.82
C VAL A 132 2.96 8.49 -2.71
N ARG A 133 2.73 7.87 -3.86
CA ARG A 133 2.24 6.50 -3.95
C ARG A 133 3.18 5.68 -4.81
N TRP A 134 3.22 4.38 -4.55
CA TRP A 134 3.94 3.40 -5.36
C TRP A 134 2.97 2.30 -5.75
N LYS A 135 2.98 1.91 -7.03
CA LYS A 135 2.22 0.75 -7.51
C LYS A 135 2.98 0.04 -8.64
N PRO A 136 2.65 -1.23 -8.90
CA PRO A 136 3.16 -1.93 -10.06
C PRO A 136 2.54 -1.46 -11.38
N THR A 137 3.16 -1.85 -12.50
CA THR A 137 2.66 -1.58 -13.85
C THR A 137 1.32 -2.29 -14.10
N GLU A 138 1.21 -3.55 -13.67
CA GLU A 138 -0.01 -4.36 -13.66
C GLU A 138 -0.46 -4.62 -12.22
N PHE A 139 -1.66 -5.19 -12.02
CA PHE A 139 -2.09 -5.57 -10.67
C PHE A 139 -1.08 -6.48 -9.97
N TRP A 140 -1.01 -6.35 -8.65
CA TRP A 140 -0.11 -7.17 -7.85
C TRP A 140 -0.35 -8.67 -8.07
N PRO A 141 0.69 -9.50 -8.18
CA PRO A 141 0.53 -10.94 -8.10
C PRO A 141 -0.08 -11.32 -6.75
N ALA A 142 -1.09 -12.20 -6.77
CA ALA A 142 -1.69 -12.71 -5.54
C ALA A 142 -0.65 -13.42 -4.65
N ASN A 143 -0.86 -13.37 -3.33
CA ASN A 143 0.03 -13.97 -2.32
C ASN A 143 1.45 -13.39 -2.34
N THR A 144 1.59 -12.10 -2.67
CA THR A 144 2.85 -11.36 -2.57
C THR A 144 2.98 -10.71 -1.20
N GLU A 145 4.14 -10.83 -0.57
CA GLU A 145 4.48 -10.05 0.62
C GLU A 145 5.21 -8.79 0.17
N VAL A 146 4.82 -7.64 0.73
CA VAL A 146 5.39 -6.34 0.40
C VAL A 146 5.84 -5.67 1.69
N THR A 147 7.12 -5.29 1.72
CA THR A 147 7.74 -4.54 2.80
C THR A 147 8.11 -3.16 2.31
N VAL A 148 7.71 -2.13 3.05
CA VAL A 148 7.96 -0.72 2.76
C VAL A 148 8.74 -0.13 3.91
N ASP A 149 9.95 0.34 3.61
CA ASP A 149 10.80 1.12 4.51
C ASP A 149 10.84 2.56 3.99
N ALA A 150 10.47 3.53 4.81
CA ALA A 150 10.47 4.96 4.45
C ALA A 150 10.95 5.79 5.65
N GLY A 151 12.24 6.13 5.68
CA GLY A 151 12.86 6.74 6.85
C GLY A 151 12.74 5.81 8.07
N ASP A 152 12.19 6.31 9.18
CA ASP A 152 11.96 5.52 10.41
C ASP A 152 10.63 4.74 10.40
N SER A 153 9.84 4.82 9.32
CA SER A 153 8.58 4.08 9.19
C SER A 153 8.78 2.77 8.44
N HIS A 154 8.13 1.73 8.94
CA HIS A 154 8.20 0.37 8.40
C HIS A 154 6.80 -0.27 8.36
N SER A 155 6.49 -0.96 7.26
CA SER A 155 5.25 -1.73 7.12
C SER A 155 5.49 -2.95 6.25
N THR A 156 5.10 -4.13 6.72
CA THR A 156 5.00 -5.35 5.92
C THR A 156 3.54 -5.77 5.83
N PHE A 157 3.04 -5.99 4.63
CA PHE A 157 1.66 -6.40 4.36
C PHE A 157 1.62 -7.47 3.28
N THR A 158 0.45 -8.11 3.11
CA THR A 158 0.26 -9.19 2.15
C THR A 158 -0.81 -8.85 1.12
N ILE A 159 -0.53 -9.15 -0.14
CA ILE A 159 -1.51 -9.17 -1.21
C ILE A 159 -2.24 -10.51 -1.14
N GLY A 160 -3.56 -10.48 -0.92
CA GLY A 160 -4.39 -11.68 -0.86
C GLY A 160 -4.79 -12.22 -2.24
N ASP A 161 -5.89 -12.97 -2.27
CA ASP A 161 -6.50 -13.46 -3.52
C ASP A 161 -6.81 -12.31 -4.49
N ALA A 162 -6.65 -12.59 -5.78
CA ALA A 162 -6.99 -11.69 -6.87
C ALA A 162 -8.52 -11.63 -7.05
N PHE A 163 -9.16 -10.72 -6.34
CA PHE A 163 -10.58 -10.40 -6.50
C PHE A 163 -10.73 -9.20 -7.44
N VAL A 164 -11.39 -9.42 -8.58
CA VAL A 164 -11.67 -8.39 -9.59
C VAL A 164 -13.13 -8.48 -9.99
N ALA A 165 -13.86 -7.38 -9.81
CA ALA A 165 -15.24 -7.23 -10.23
C ALA A 165 -15.33 -6.37 -11.49
N THR A 166 -15.89 -6.89 -12.57
CA THR A 166 -16.07 -6.14 -13.82
C THR A 166 -17.53 -5.80 -14.01
N ALA A 167 -17.87 -4.51 -14.01
CA ALA A 167 -19.19 -3.98 -14.35
C ALA A 167 -19.21 -3.55 -15.81
N ASP A 168 -20.03 -4.21 -16.63
CA ASP A 168 -20.13 -3.94 -18.06
C ASP A 168 -21.52 -3.40 -18.42
N ASP A 169 -21.57 -2.16 -18.89
CA ASP A 169 -22.82 -1.47 -19.18
C ASP A 169 -23.60 -2.04 -20.37
N ASN A 170 -22.92 -2.75 -21.29
CA ASN A 170 -23.59 -3.42 -22.40
C ASN A 170 -24.49 -4.57 -21.90
N THR A 171 -24.12 -5.17 -20.77
CA THR A 171 -24.84 -6.32 -20.19
C THR A 171 -25.56 -5.97 -18.89
N LYS A 172 -25.16 -4.87 -18.24
CA LYS A 172 -25.61 -4.44 -16.90
C LYS A 172 -25.40 -5.50 -15.84
N GLN A 173 -24.28 -6.22 -15.96
CA GLN A 173 -23.84 -7.24 -15.03
C GLN A 173 -22.51 -6.84 -14.39
N ILE A 174 -22.38 -7.14 -13.11
CA ILE A 174 -21.10 -7.22 -12.42
C ILE A 174 -20.67 -8.68 -12.42
N THR A 175 -19.53 -8.99 -13.02
CA THR A 175 -18.92 -10.33 -12.96
C THR A 175 -17.72 -10.28 -12.03
N VAL A 176 -17.76 -11.06 -10.96
CA VAL A 176 -16.69 -11.14 -9.98
C VAL A 176 -15.86 -12.38 -10.25
N THR A 177 -14.57 -12.18 -10.44
CA THR A 177 -13.56 -13.23 -10.50
C THR A 177 -12.75 -13.28 -9.22
N ARG A 178 -12.38 -14.48 -8.79
CA ARG A 178 -11.38 -14.72 -7.75
C ARG A 178 -10.30 -15.64 -8.32
N ASN A 179 -9.07 -15.18 -8.39
CA ASN A 179 -7.93 -15.90 -8.99
C ASN A 179 -8.23 -16.36 -10.43
N GLY A 180 -8.95 -15.52 -11.20
CA GLY A 180 -9.30 -15.78 -12.60
C GLY A 180 -10.58 -16.61 -12.81
N GLU A 181 -11.17 -17.17 -11.76
CA GLU A 181 -12.41 -17.95 -11.86
C GLU A 181 -13.63 -17.10 -11.51
N VAL A 182 -14.70 -17.19 -12.31
CA VAL A 182 -15.96 -16.50 -12.00
C VAL A 182 -16.61 -17.14 -10.77
N VAL A 183 -16.79 -16.35 -9.71
CA VAL A 183 -17.39 -16.80 -8.45
C VAL A 183 -18.77 -16.21 -8.19
N LYS A 184 -19.11 -15.12 -8.89
CA LYS A 184 -20.41 -14.44 -8.74
C LYS A 184 -20.71 -13.58 -9.96
N THR A 185 -21.98 -13.52 -10.32
CA THR A 185 -22.52 -12.56 -11.29
C THR A 185 -23.71 -11.86 -10.64
N MET A 186 -23.78 -10.53 -10.75
CA MET A 186 -24.81 -9.70 -10.12
C MET A 186 -25.44 -8.78 -11.16
N PRO A 187 -26.77 -8.76 -11.31
CA PRO A 187 -27.45 -7.69 -12.03
C PRO A 187 -27.20 -6.35 -11.35
N THR A 188 -26.91 -5.32 -12.13
CA THR A 188 -26.66 -3.97 -11.61
C THR A 188 -27.41 -2.91 -12.39
N SER A 189 -27.64 -1.77 -11.75
CA SER A 189 -28.12 -0.54 -12.38
C SER A 189 -27.16 0.58 -12.00
N MET A 190 -26.49 1.15 -12.99
CA MET A 190 -25.44 2.16 -12.82
C MET A 190 -26.03 3.58 -12.94
N GLY A 191 -25.15 4.57 -13.16
CA GLY A 191 -25.52 5.97 -13.33
C GLY A 191 -26.40 6.22 -14.56
N LYS A 192 -27.53 6.90 -14.36
CA LYS A 192 -28.45 7.35 -15.42
C LYS A 192 -27.78 8.37 -16.35
N THR A 193 -28.44 8.70 -17.46
CA THR A 193 -27.99 9.78 -18.36
C THR A 193 -27.69 11.07 -17.60
N ASP A 194 -26.60 11.75 -17.96
CA ASP A 194 -26.02 12.93 -17.30
C ASP A 194 -25.37 12.68 -15.92
N HIS A 195 -25.44 11.45 -15.42
CA HIS A 195 -24.83 10.99 -14.17
C HIS A 195 -24.15 9.63 -14.34
N GLU A 196 -23.64 9.35 -15.54
CA GLU A 196 -23.07 8.07 -15.89
C GLU A 196 -21.90 7.70 -14.98
N THR A 197 -21.85 6.44 -14.56
CA THR A 197 -20.69 5.93 -13.82
C THR A 197 -19.45 6.01 -14.71
N PRO A 198 -18.38 6.70 -14.31
CA PRO A 198 -17.18 6.78 -15.13
C PRO A 198 -16.56 5.39 -15.37
N ASN A 199 -16.09 5.17 -16.59
CA ASN A 199 -15.28 4.01 -16.94
C ASN A 199 -13.95 4.01 -16.18
N GLY A 200 -13.29 2.85 -16.13
CA GLY A 200 -11.94 2.69 -15.59
C GLY A 200 -11.87 1.78 -14.37
N THR A 201 -10.71 1.78 -13.73
CA THR A 201 -10.40 0.91 -12.59
C THR A 201 -10.50 1.68 -11.29
N TYR A 202 -11.28 1.13 -10.37
CA TYR A 202 -11.53 1.63 -9.04
C TYR A 202 -10.93 0.68 -8.00
N ILE A 203 -10.48 1.24 -6.88
CA ILE A 203 -9.93 0.49 -5.75
C ILE A 203 -10.97 0.45 -4.63
N ILE A 204 -11.28 -0.74 -4.12
CA ILE A 204 -12.15 -0.87 -2.96
C ILE A 204 -11.51 -0.21 -1.73
N GLY A 205 -12.24 0.70 -1.11
CA GLY A 205 -11.86 1.40 0.12
C GLY A 205 -12.68 0.92 1.31
N ASP A 206 -13.36 1.87 1.97
CA ASP A 206 -14.16 1.62 3.16
C ASP A 206 -15.45 0.85 2.87
N LYS A 207 -15.95 0.19 3.91
CA LYS A 207 -17.16 -0.63 3.87
C LYS A 207 -18.07 -0.26 5.04
N PHE A 208 -19.34 -0.04 4.76
CA PHE A 208 -20.35 0.34 5.75
C PHE A 208 -21.51 -0.64 5.71
N ARG A 209 -21.84 -1.25 6.85
CA ARG A 209 -23.01 -2.14 6.95
C ARG A 209 -24.31 -1.38 6.67
N ASP A 210 -24.39 -0.14 7.13
CA ASP A 210 -25.47 0.79 6.88
C ASP A 210 -24.92 2.22 6.89
N MET A 211 -25.50 3.10 6.09
CA MET A 211 -25.17 4.52 6.09
C MET A 211 -26.28 5.35 5.46
N TYR A 212 -26.28 6.65 5.75
CA TYR A 212 -26.94 7.64 4.91
C TYR A 212 -25.94 8.14 3.88
N MET A 213 -26.16 7.84 2.60
CA MET A 213 -25.44 8.48 1.51
C MET A 213 -26.03 9.86 1.31
N ASP A 214 -25.24 10.89 1.59
CA ASP A 214 -25.63 12.30 1.54
C ASP A 214 -24.85 13.00 0.44
N SER A 215 -25.56 13.56 -0.54
CA SER A 215 -24.96 14.13 -1.74
C SER A 215 -24.04 15.31 -1.45
N SER A 216 -24.27 16.04 -0.35
CA SER A 216 -23.45 17.19 0.03
C SER A 216 -22.04 16.79 0.41
N THR A 217 -21.81 15.54 0.82
CA THR A 217 -20.49 15.03 1.21
C THR A 217 -19.50 14.93 0.05
N TYR A 218 -19.98 14.95 -1.18
CA TYR A 218 -19.15 15.00 -2.39
C TYR A 218 -19.50 16.20 -3.29
N GLY A 219 -20.17 17.22 -2.73
CA GLY A 219 -20.29 18.55 -3.35
C GLY A 219 -21.62 18.88 -4.01
N VAL A 220 -22.64 18.01 -3.94
CA VAL A 220 -23.97 18.26 -4.51
C VAL A 220 -24.97 18.57 -3.38
N PRO A 221 -25.47 19.81 -3.22
CA PRO A 221 -26.42 20.15 -2.17
C PRO A 221 -27.66 19.25 -2.17
N VAL A 222 -28.09 18.79 -1.00
CA VAL A 222 -29.21 17.83 -0.85
C VAL A 222 -30.53 18.41 -1.38
N ASP A 223 -30.70 19.73 -1.32
CA ASP A 223 -31.87 20.47 -1.79
C ASP A 223 -31.79 20.89 -3.28
N SER A 224 -30.71 20.52 -3.98
CA SER A 224 -30.59 20.71 -5.43
C SER A 224 -31.38 19.66 -6.21
N ALA A 225 -31.57 19.88 -7.51
CA ALA A 225 -32.32 18.96 -8.38
C ALA A 225 -31.77 17.52 -8.39
N GLU A 226 -30.44 17.38 -8.25
CA GLU A 226 -29.74 16.09 -8.21
C GLU A 226 -29.27 15.71 -6.79
N GLY A 227 -29.74 16.45 -5.78
CA GLY A 227 -29.43 16.22 -4.39
C GLY A 227 -30.15 14.98 -3.83
N TYR A 228 -29.50 14.25 -2.94
CA TYR A 228 -30.14 13.13 -2.24
C TYR A 228 -29.57 12.90 -0.84
N ARG A 229 -30.40 12.28 0.01
CA ARG A 229 -29.99 11.69 1.27
C ARG A 229 -30.70 10.37 1.46
N THR A 230 -30.00 9.27 1.21
CA THR A 230 -30.59 7.94 1.08
C THR A 230 -29.98 6.99 2.10
N TYR A 231 -30.83 6.33 2.89
CA TYR A 231 -30.40 5.22 3.73
C TYR A 231 -30.12 3.99 2.85
N VAL A 232 -28.94 3.40 3.01
CA VAL A 232 -28.53 2.21 2.26
C VAL A 232 -27.86 1.19 3.18
N GLU A 233 -27.91 -0.07 2.78
CA GLU A 233 -27.24 -1.18 3.44
C GLU A 233 -26.10 -1.73 2.57
N TYR A 234 -25.10 -2.33 3.21
CA TYR A 234 -23.97 -3.03 2.58
C TYR A 234 -23.26 -2.17 1.51
N ALA A 235 -22.87 -0.96 1.90
CA ALA A 235 -22.21 -0.01 1.01
C ALA A 235 -20.69 -0.24 1.02
N THR A 236 -20.14 -0.63 -0.13
CA THR A 236 -18.69 -0.78 -0.35
C THR A 236 -18.22 0.36 -1.24
N ARG A 237 -17.36 1.24 -0.70
CA ARG A 237 -16.82 2.40 -1.40
C ARG A 237 -15.80 1.98 -2.45
N MET A 238 -15.93 2.54 -3.65
CA MET A 238 -14.95 2.35 -4.73
C MET A 238 -14.36 3.68 -5.24
N SER A 239 -14.93 4.83 -4.87
CA SER A 239 -14.40 6.16 -5.21
C SER A 239 -14.56 7.18 -4.08
N TYR A 240 -13.67 8.18 -4.02
CA TYR A 240 -13.81 9.34 -3.14
C TYR A 240 -14.80 10.38 -3.68
N SER A 241 -15.07 10.40 -4.99
CA SER A 241 -16.18 11.15 -5.60
C SER A 241 -17.58 10.65 -5.19
N GLY A 242 -17.68 9.56 -4.42
CA GLY A 242 -18.93 9.12 -3.81
C GLY A 242 -19.59 7.90 -4.48
N ILE A 243 -18.85 7.13 -5.28
CA ILE A 243 -19.36 5.91 -5.93
C ILE A 243 -19.18 4.68 -5.04
N PHE A 244 -20.24 3.90 -4.93
CA PHE A 244 -20.31 2.67 -4.13
C PHE A 244 -21.01 1.54 -4.89
N VAL A 245 -20.72 0.30 -4.50
CA VAL A 245 -21.62 -0.85 -4.68
C VAL A 245 -22.49 -0.94 -3.42
N HIS A 246 -23.81 -0.95 -3.54
CA HIS A 246 -24.70 -1.01 -2.37
C HIS A 246 -26.07 -1.65 -2.64
N ALA A 247 -26.78 -1.99 -1.57
CA ALA A 247 -28.13 -2.51 -1.65
C ALA A 247 -29.08 -1.43 -2.16
N ALA A 248 -29.88 -1.75 -3.17
CA ALA A 248 -30.88 -0.88 -3.76
C ALA A 248 -32.20 -1.63 -4.00
N PRO A 249 -32.92 -2.01 -2.93
CA PRO A 249 -34.17 -2.76 -3.05
C PRO A 249 -35.24 -2.03 -3.86
N TRP A 250 -35.15 -0.69 -3.97
CA TRP A 250 -36.08 0.14 -4.75
C TRP A 250 -35.83 0.07 -6.27
N SER A 251 -34.71 -0.48 -6.74
CA SER A 251 -34.35 -0.49 -8.16
C SER A 251 -34.11 -1.89 -8.73
N VAL A 252 -34.58 -2.94 -8.05
CA VAL A 252 -34.35 -4.34 -8.48
C VAL A 252 -34.88 -4.63 -9.89
N ASP A 253 -36.01 -4.02 -10.28
CA ASP A 253 -36.59 -4.18 -11.61
C ASP A 253 -35.74 -3.54 -12.73
N ALA A 254 -34.86 -2.59 -12.38
CA ALA A 254 -33.94 -1.92 -13.30
C ALA A 254 -32.57 -2.62 -13.39
N GLN A 255 -32.20 -3.40 -12.38
CA GLN A 255 -30.89 -4.07 -12.32
C GLN A 255 -30.79 -5.15 -13.40
N GLY A 256 -29.74 -5.09 -14.22
CA GLY A 256 -29.58 -5.94 -15.41
C GLY A 256 -30.30 -5.42 -16.66
N ASN A 257 -30.90 -4.22 -16.63
CA ASN A 257 -31.69 -3.69 -17.74
C ASN A 257 -31.49 -2.19 -18.02
N THR A 258 -31.61 -1.33 -17.02
CA THR A 258 -31.57 0.14 -17.19
C THR A 258 -30.86 0.83 -16.02
N ASP A 259 -30.11 1.89 -16.31
CA ASP A 259 -29.36 2.67 -15.32
C ASP A 259 -30.19 3.79 -14.72
N VAL A 260 -30.32 3.80 -13.40
CA VAL A 260 -31.21 4.74 -12.67
C VAL A 260 -30.54 5.43 -11.48
N SER A 261 -29.26 5.16 -11.22
CA SER A 261 -28.54 5.74 -10.08
C SER A 261 -27.92 7.10 -10.42
N HIS A 262 -27.27 7.74 -9.43
CA HIS A 262 -26.44 8.94 -9.63
C HIS A 262 -24.94 8.60 -9.76
N GLY A 263 -24.62 7.37 -10.16
CA GLY A 263 -23.25 6.88 -10.39
C GLY A 263 -22.89 5.62 -9.60
N CYS A 264 -23.60 5.32 -8.52
CA CYS A 264 -23.44 4.06 -7.77
C CYS A 264 -23.81 2.83 -8.60
N LEU A 265 -23.23 1.68 -8.24
CA LEU A 265 -23.62 0.36 -8.72
C LEU A 265 -24.71 -0.19 -7.79
N ASN A 266 -25.96 0.05 -8.15
CA ASN A 266 -27.11 -0.51 -7.45
C ASN A 266 -27.15 -2.02 -7.70
N VAL A 267 -27.26 -2.82 -6.65
CA VAL A 267 -27.47 -4.28 -6.74
C VAL A 267 -28.54 -4.74 -5.75
N SER A 268 -28.96 -5.99 -5.84
CA SER A 268 -29.89 -6.59 -4.88
C SER A 268 -29.31 -6.55 -3.46
N THR A 269 -30.15 -6.56 -2.42
CA THR A 269 -29.65 -6.58 -1.03
C THR A 269 -28.78 -7.81 -0.75
N GLU A 270 -29.12 -8.97 -1.35
CA GLU A 270 -28.33 -10.19 -1.24
C GLU A 270 -26.95 -10.04 -1.89
N ASP A 271 -26.89 -9.48 -3.10
CA ASP A 271 -25.64 -9.29 -3.82
C ASP A 271 -24.76 -8.21 -3.16
N ALA A 272 -25.35 -7.13 -2.67
CA ALA A 272 -24.64 -6.11 -1.91
C ALA A 272 -24.03 -6.71 -0.64
N LYS A 273 -24.80 -7.51 0.10
CA LYS A 273 -24.29 -8.24 1.26
C LYS A 273 -23.15 -9.16 0.88
N TRP A 274 -23.32 -9.96 -0.17
CA TRP A 274 -22.27 -10.87 -0.65
C TRP A 274 -21.00 -10.09 -1.02
N PHE A 275 -21.13 -8.99 -1.77
CA PHE A 275 -20.00 -8.15 -2.18
C PHE A 275 -19.32 -7.53 -0.96
N TYR A 276 -20.09 -7.01 -0.01
CA TYR A 276 -19.59 -6.53 1.27
C TYR A 276 -18.88 -7.63 2.05
N GLU A 277 -19.36 -8.86 2.10
CA GLU A 277 -18.71 -9.92 2.88
C GLU A 277 -17.45 -10.48 2.20
N ASN A 278 -17.37 -10.42 0.87
CA ASN A 278 -16.34 -11.12 0.08
C ASN A 278 -15.26 -10.21 -0.54
N SER A 279 -15.51 -8.90 -0.62
CA SER A 279 -14.50 -7.92 -1.03
C SER A 279 -13.73 -7.38 0.18
N LYS A 280 -12.51 -6.91 -0.07
CA LYS A 280 -11.65 -6.25 0.91
C LYS A 280 -11.01 -5.00 0.32
N LYS A 281 -10.50 -4.15 1.20
CA LYS A 281 -9.69 -3.00 0.83
C LYS A 281 -8.61 -3.42 -0.17
N GLY A 282 -8.48 -2.67 -1.26
CA GLY A 282 -7.51 -2.95 -2.31
C GLY A 282 -7.98 -3.91 -3.41
N ASP A 283 -9.16 -4.52 -3.30
CA ASP A 283 -9.74 -5.27 -4.42
C ASP A 283 -10.12 -4.33 -5.58
N ALA A 284 -10.22 -4.85 -6.80
CA ALA A 284 -10.46 -4.05 -7.99
C ALA A 284 -11.93 -4.09 -8.41
N VAL A 285 -12.47 -2.94 -8.84
CA VAL A 285 -13.70 -2.86 -9.65
C VAL A 285 -13.36 -2.17 -10.97
N VAL A 286 -13.61 -2.85 -12.09
CA VAL A 286 -13.40 -2.32 -13.43
C VAL A 286 -14.77 -2.00 -14.03
N VAL A 287 -15.00 -0.73 -14.37
CA VAL A 287 -16.23 -0.28 -15.05
C VAL A 287 -15.90 -0.06 -16.53
N GLN A 288 -16.72 -0.59 -17.42
CA GLN A 288 -16.53 -0.48 -18.86
C GLN A 288 -17.83 -0.26 -19.63
N ASN A 289 -17.69 0.31 -20.83
CA ASN A 289 -18.73 0.52 -21.82
C ASN A 289 -19.86 1.48 -21.42
N THR A 290 -19.69 2.28 -20.36
CA THR A 290 -20.66 3.34 -20.04
C THR A 290 -20.47 4.53 -20.97
N ALA A 291 -21.50 5.38 -21.10
CA ALA A 291 -21.37 6.67 -21.80
C ALA A 291 -20.61 7.74 -21.00
N GLY A 292 -20.22 7.43 -19.75
CA GLY A 292 -19.44 8.32 -18.90
C GLY A 292 -17.98 8.46 -19.36
N GLY A 293 -17.31 9.49 -18.83
CA GLY A 293 -15.86 9.66 -19.00
C GLY A 293 -15.05 8.57 -18.29
N VAL A 294 -13.76 8.81 -18.07
CA VAL A 294 -12.90 7.93 -17.25
C VAL A 294 -12.77 8.51 -15.84
N LEU A 295 -12.78 7.65 -14.82
CA LEU A 295 -12.54 8.06 -13.44
C LEU A 295 -11.22 8.84 -13.35
N ASN A 296 -11.25 9.96 -12.62
CA ASN A 296 -10.04 10.75 -12.42
C ASN A 296 -8.97 9.93 -11.68
N GLY A 297 -7.78 9.83 -12.28
CA GLY A 297 -6.64 9.15 -11.66
C GLY A 297 -6.20 9.74 -10.30
N SER A 298 -6.68 10.93 -9.96
CA SER A 298 -6.42 11.65 -8.70
C SER A 298 -7.57 11.58 -7.71
N ASP A 299 -8.64 10.82 -8.02
CA ASP A 299 -9.80 10.63 -7.14
C ASP A 299 -9.37 10.21 -5.72
N GLY A 300 -8.32 9.39 -5.63
CA GLY A 300 -7.82 8.82 -4.39
C GLY A 300 -7.99 7.31 -4.31
N LEU A 301 -8.93 6.77 -5.09
CA LEU A 301 -9.11 5.34 -5.37
C LEU A 301 -9.06 5.02 -6.89
N GLY A 302 -8.56 5.97 -7.69
CA GLY A 302 -8.49 5.89 -9.15
C GLY A 302 -7.10 5.69 -9.72
N ASP A 303 -6.14 5.25 -8.91
CA ASP A 303 -4.70 5.23 -9.22
C ASP A 303 -4.32 4.46 -10.49
N TRP A 304 -5.17 3.52 -10.92
CA TRP A 304 -5.00 2.70 -12.12
C TRP A 304 -5.45 3.37 -13.43
N ASN A 305 -5.90 4.63 -13.37
CA ASN A 305 -6.32 5.43 -14.53
C ASN A 305 -5.29 6.50 -14.90
N ARG A 306 -4.02 6.31 -14.51
CA ARG A 306 -2.87 7.19 -14.77
C ARG A 306 -1.82 6.52 -15.63
#